data_AF-A0A077UD88-F1
#
_entry.id   AF-A0A077UD88-F1
#
_cell.length_a   1.000
_cell.length_b   1.000
_cell.length_c   1.000
_cell.angle_alpha   90.00
_cell.angle_beta   90.00
_cell.angle_gamma   90.00
#
_symmetry.space_group_name_H-M   'P 1'
#
loop_
_entity.id
_entity.type
_entity.pdbx_description
1 polymer ?
#
loop_
_entity_poly.entity_id
_entity_poly.type
_entity_poly.pdbx_seq_one_letter_code
_entity_poly.pdbx_strand_id
1 'polypeptide(L)' 'MIEKVWNEKKLIEVGKQNISKINFYKHETSNVDIFKLYNKKNEFIGLAGFIGNYSIQHKNENVEQLSIFEVM' A
#
# COMPACT_ATOMS: atom_id res chain seq x y z
N MET A 1 3.96 -5.43 6.03
CA MET A 1 3.64 -3.97 5.84
C MET A 1 2.75 -3.75 4.62
N ILE A 2 1.84 -2.75 4.55
CA ILE A 2 1.11 -2.43 3.30
C ILE A 2 2.08 -1.82 2.28
N GLU A 3 2.11 -2.38 1.08
CA GLU A 3 2.93 -1.90 -0.03
C GLU A 3 2.10 -1.11 -1.04
N LYS A 4 0.87 -1.56 -1.31
CA LYS A 4 0.02 -1.00 -2.36
C LYS A 4 -1.45 -1.14 -2.00
N VAL A 5 -2.25 -0.14 -2.34
CA VAL A 5 -3.72 -0.14 -2.27
C VAL A 5 -4.25 0.41 -3.58
N TRP A 6 -5.15 -0.31 -4.26
CA TRP A 6 -5.66 0.12 -5.56
C TRP A 6 -7.08 -0.34 -5.85
N ASN A 7 -7.74 0.41 -6.72
CA ASN A 7 -8.94 -0.01 -7.44
C ASN A 7 -8.84 0.46 -8.90
N GLU A 8 -9.92 0.37 -9.67
CA GLU A 8 -9.95 0.75 -11.08
C GLU A 8 -9.63 2.24 -11.34
N LYS A 9 -9.81 3.11 -10.35
CA LYS A 9 -9.68 4.57 -10.51
C LYS A 9 -8.45 5.16 -9.84
N LYS A 10 -7.91 4.49 -8.81
CA LYS A 10 -6.87 5.05 -7.93
C LYS A 10 -5.88 3.98 -7.52
N LEU A 11 -4.61 4.39 -7.48
CA LEU A 11 -3.49 3.58 -7.03
C LEU A 11 -2.65 4.38 -6.03
N ILE A 12 -2.35 3.76 -4.89
CA ILE A 12 -1.42 4.27 -3.88
C ILE A 12 -0.38 3.19 -3.64
N GLU A 13 0.89 3.56 -3.74
CA GLU A 13 1.99 2.60 -3.72
C GLU A 13 3.19 3.22 -3.02
N VAL A 14 3.77 2.47 -2.09
CA VAL A 14 5.04 2.85 -1.44
C VAL A 14 6.13 3.00 -2.51
N GLY A 15 6.91 4.06 -2.43
CA GLY A 15 7.95 4.40 -3.41
C GLY A 15 7.49 5.33 -4.53
N LYS A 16 6.18 5.52 -4.72
CA LYS A 16 5.59 6.49 -5.67
C LYS A 16 5.05 7.70 -4.93
N GLN A 17 4.96 8.84 -5.63
CA GLN A 17 4.27 10.05 -5.14
C GLN A 17 4.75 10.53 -3.75
N ASN A 18 6.04 10.35 -3.45
CA ASN A 18 6.66 10.66 -2.15
C ASN A 18 6.08 9.87 -0.95
N ILE A 19 5.44 8.72 -1.19
CA ILE A 19 4.90 7.85 -0.16
C ILE A 19 5.97 6.84 0.26
N SER A 20 6.29 6.74 1.54
CA SER A 20 7.19 5.74 2.12
C SER A 20 6.46 4.68 2.94
N LYS A 21 5.26 5.00 3.42
CA LYS A 21 4.50 4.15 4.33
C LYS A 21 3.00 4.42 4.18
N ILE A 22 2.23 3.34 4.15
CA ILE A 22 0.78 3.34 4.12
C ILE A 22 0.30 2.61 5.37
N ASN A 23 -0.53 3.26 6.17
CA ASN A 23 -1.15 2.65 7.35
C ASN A 23 -2.66 2.67 7.21
N PHE A 24 -3.32 1.55 7.50
CA PHE A 24 -4.76 1.57 7.75
C PHE A 24 -5.06 2.51 8.93
N TYR A 25 -6.07 3.36 8.78
CA TYR A 25 -6.45 4.31 9.81
C TYR A 25 -7.77 3.94 10.46
N LYS A 26 -8.85 3.88 9.67
CA LYS A 26 -10.18 3.51 10.16
C LYS A 26 -11.10 3.10 9.01
N HIS A 27 -12.11 2.34 9.39
CA HIS A 27 -13.28 2.05 8.58
C HIS A 27 -14.39 3.04 8.95
N GLU A 28 -15.02 3.65 7.96
CA GLU A 28 -16.16 4.54 8.09
C GLU A 28 -17.45 3.88 7.59
N THR A 29 -18.59 4.41 8.01
CA THR A 29 -19.90 3.95 7.53
C THR A 29 -19.97 4.07 6.00
N SER A 30 -20.69 3.16 5.35
CA SER A 30 -20.76 3.03 3.88
C SER A 30 -19.56 2.34 3.22
N ASN A 31 -18.88 1.43 3.92
CA ASN A 31 -17.76 0.63 3.39
C ASN A 31 -16.61 1.47 2.85
N VAL A 32 -16.24 2.51 3.60
CA VAL A 32 -15.12 3.39 3.25
C VAL A 32 -13.95 3.08 4.17
N ASP A 33 -12.84 2.65 3.59
CA ASP A 33 -11.60 2.44 4.32
C ASP A 33 -10.63 3.59 4.07
N ILE A 34 -10.08 4.14 5.15
CA ILE A 34 -9.17 5.27 5.13
C ILE A 34 -7.76 4.83 5.50
N PHE A 35 -6.81 5.28 4.70
CA PHE A 35 -5.38 5.04 4.87
C PHE A 35 -4.63 6.35 5.12
N LYS A 36 -3.70 6.33 6.07
CA LYS A 36 -2.73 7.41 6.30
C LYS A 36 -1.49 7.18 5.46
N LEU A 37 -1.03 8.23 4.80
CA LEU A 37 0.16 8.25 3.95
C LEU A 37 1.25 9.05 4.66
N TYR A 38 2.47 8.53 4.60
CA TYR A 38 3.65 9.19 5.17
C TYR A 38 4.77 9.26 4.15
N ASN A 39 5.63 10.28 4.26
CA ASN A 39 6.82 10.42 3.43
C ASN A 39 8.05 9.75 4.04
N LYS A 40 9.20 9.80 3.35
CA LYS A 40 10.45 9.18 3.81
C LYS A 40 10.97 9.72 5.14
N LYS A 41 10.55 10.92 5.56
CA LYS A 41 10.87 11.51 6.87
C LYS A 41 9.90 11.06 7.97
N ASN A 42 9.00 10.12 7.65
CA ASN A 42 7.91 9.66 8.52
C ASN A 42 6.92 10.78 8.89
N GLU A 43 6.88 11.85 8.08
CA GLU A 43 5.91 12.94 8.24
C GLU A 43 4.59 12.53 7.57
N PHE A 44 3.48 12.86 8.22
CA PHE A 44 2.16 12.65 7.64
C PHE A 44 1.95 13.59 6.45
N ILE A 45 1.57 13.03 5.30
CA ILE A 45 1.37 13.79 4.05
C ILE A 45 -0.05 13.78 3.52
N GLY A 46 -0.93 12.91 4.06
CA GLY A 46 -2.32 12.93 3.69
C GLY A 46 -3.10 11.66 3.99
N LEU A 47 -4.40 11.73 3.72
CA LEU A 47 -5.32 10.59 3.78
C LEU A 47 -5.72 10.15 2.37
N ALA A 48 -6.03 8.88 2.25
CA ALA A 48 -6.75 8.37 1.10
C ALA A 48 -7.85 7.41 1.51
N GLY A 49 -9.04 7.63 0.97
CA GLY A 49 -10.18 6.72 1.11
C GLY A 49 -10.32 5.81 -0.12
N PHE A 50 -10.74 4.58 0.12
CA PHE A 50 -11.26 3.66 -0.88
C PHE A 50 -12.67 3.24 -0.47
N ILE A 51 -13.58 3.17 -1.45
CA ILE A 51 -14.99 2.82 -1.23
C ILE A 51 -15.26 1.52 -1.98
N GLY A 52 -15.89 0.56 -1.30
CA GLY A 52 -16.31 -0.69 -1.91
C GLY A 52 -15.14 -1.60 -2.27
N ASN A 53 -15.07 -2.07 -3.52
CA ASN A 53 -14.10 -3.07 -3.94
C ASN A 53 -12.75 -2.42 -4.28
N TYR A 54 -11.73 -2.77 -3.50
CA TYR A 54 -10.34 -2.42 -3.74
C TYR A 54 -9.44 -3.57 -3.27
N SER A 55 -8.19 -3.56 -3.70
CA SER A 55 -7.20 -4.58 -3.35
C SER A 55 -6.07 -3.97 -2.54
N ILE A 56 -5.55 -4.75 -1.60
CA ILE A 56 -4.37 -4.41 -0.80
C ILE A 56 -3.30 -5.45 -1.07
N GLN A 57 -2.10 -5.00 -1.38
CA GLN A 57 -0.90 -5.82 -1.42
C GLN A 57 -0.06 -5.48 -0.20
N HIS A 58 0.29 -6.52 0.54
CA HIS A 58 1.23 -6.42 1.64
C HIS A 58 2.60 -6.85 1.13
N LYS A 59 3.64 -6.14 1.58
CA LYS A 59 5.03 -6.58 1.41
C LYS A 59 5.16 -7.97 2.02
N ASN A 60 5.54 -8.95 1.20
CA ASN A 60 5.92 -10.26 1.69
C ASN A 60 7.21 -10.12 2.49
N GLU A 61 7.12 -10.39 3.79
CA GLU A 61 8.29 -10.37 4.70
C GLU A 61 9.09 -11.68 4.61
N ASN A 62 8.52 -12.73 4.00
CA ASN A 62 9.13 -14.04 3.76
C ASN A 62 9.28 -14.33 2.26
N VAL A 63 9.98 -13.47 1.52
CA VAL A 63 10.46 -13.88 0.20
C VAL A 63 11.73 -14.67 0.43
N GLU A 64 11.63 -16.00 0.58
CA GLU A 64 12.79 -16.86 0.37
C GLU A 64 13.39 -16.48 -0.99
N GLN A 65 14.66 -16.10 -0.98
CA GLN A 65 15.38 -15.78 -2.20
C GLN A 65 15.46 -17.05 -3.03
N LEU A 66 14.52 -17.23 -3.96
CA LEU A 66 14.60 -18.28 -4.96
C LEU A 66 15.87 -18.00 -5.77
N SER A 67 16.89 -18.86 -5.59
CA SER A 67 18.11 -18.80 -6.36
C SER A 67 17.74 -18.97 -7.83
N ILE A 68 17.86 -17.91 -8.62
CA ILE A 68 17.77 -18.01 -10.07
C ILE A 68 19.03 -18.76 -10.52
N PHE A 69 18.87 -19.92 -11.13
CA PHE A 69 19.94 -20.60 -11.85
C PHE A 69 19.54 -20.69 -13.32
N GLU A 70 20.47 -20.30 -14.19
CA GLU A 70 20.35 -20.54 -15.63
C GLU A 70 20.76 -21.97 -15.93
N VAL A 71 19.92 -22.68 -16.68
CA VAL A 71 20.27 -23.98 -17.24
C VAL A 71 20.98 -23.72 -18.56
N MET A 72 22.28 -24.01 -18.61
CA MET A 72 23.04 -24.13 -19.87
C MET A 72 22.71 -25.44 -20.57
#